data_AF-A0A7L0D8S3-F1
#
_entry.id   AF-A0A7L0D8S3-F1
#
_cell.length_a   1.000
_cell.length_b   1.000
_cell.length_c   1.000
_cell.angle_alpha   90.00
_cell.angle_beta   90.00
_cell.angle_gamma   90.00
#
_symmetry.space_group_name_H-M   'P 1'
#
loop_
_entity.id
_entity.type
_entity.pdbx_description
1 polymer ?
#
loop_
_entity_poly.entity_id
_entity_poly.type
_entity_poly.pdbx_seq_one_letter_code
_entity_poly.pdbx_strand_id
1 'polypeptide(L)'
;QITRGVRALQDAITQQDPRLSKAMVPPGSLHVTIFVMHLSNEEEISIAADALWDSKDFVEDLLRGKTVELSFQGIDHFKNQVGFVKLAENDHRAMLLEIAETMKKIFQEKGILAGEERAFKPHLTFMKLSKSAQLLKQVKKIDSSLYEDFKSHYFGNEILHRLDLCSMVKKKQPNGYYFCESSIVFGEKQAVEPDDAELVSLSKRLVENAVLKAVQQYLEETQNKSRPTTDGSPGKSEAAASGSKKESDHGDT
;
A
#
# COMPACT_ATOMS: atom_id res chain seq x y z
N GLN A 1 6.65 5.45 -11.29
CA GLN A 1 7.66 6.13 -12.13
C GLN A 1 8.98 6.31 -11.38
N ILE A 2 8.94 6.92 -10.18
CA ILE A 2 10.10 7.18 -9.31
C ILE A 2 10.97 5.94 -9.08
N THR A 3 10.37 4.81 -8.67
CA THR A 3 11.12 3.57 -8.39
C THR A 3 11.90 3.04 -9.61
N ARG A 4 11.40 3.24 -10.83
CA ARG A 4 12.10 2.88 -12.07
C ARG A 4 13.26 3.83 -12.33
N GLY A 5 13.05 5.14 -12.16
CA GLY A 5 14.12 6.14 -12.31
C GLY A 5 15.25 5.92 -11.29
N VAL A 6 14.91 5.64 -10.03
CA VAL A 6 15.90 5.30 -8.99
C VAL A 6 16.66 4.03 -9.34
N ARG A 7 15.99 3.00 -9.87
CA ARG A 7 16.67 1.78 -10.33
C ARG A 7 17.67 2.07 -11.45
N ALA A 8 17.26 2.84 -12.47
CA ALA A 8 18.16 3.22 -13.56
C ALA A 8 19.40 3.98 -13.07
N LEU A 9 19.22 4.88 -12.10
CA LEU A 9 20.33 5.55 -11.41
C LEU A 9 21.25 4.56 -10.70
N GLN A 10 20.70 3.63 -9.92
CA GLN A 10 21.47 2.62 -9.19
C GLN A 10 22.26 1.72 -10.14
N ASP A 11 21.64 1.32 -11.25
CA ASP A 11 22.26 0.49 -12.29
C ASP A 11 23.41 1.25 -12.96
N ALA A 12 23.22 2.52 -13.33
CA ALA A 12 24.26 3.37 -13.94
C ALA A 12 25.47 3.58 -13.02
N ILE A 13 25.25 3.79 -11.71
CA ILE A 13 26.33 3.89 -10.73
C ILE A 13 27.07 2.55 -10.60
N THR A 14 26.33 1.44 -10.52
CA THR A 14 26.91 0.10 -10.33
C THR A 14 27.67 -0.39 -11.56
N GLN A 15 27.24 0.01 -12.76
CA GLN A 15 27.97 -0.26 -14.00
C GLN A 15 29.35 0.39 -14.01
N GLN A 16 29.47 1.59 -13.44
CA GLN A 16 30.74 2.31 -13.33
C GLN A 16 31.61 1.80 -12.16
N ASP A 17 31.00 1.51 -11.00
CA ASP A 17 31.68 0.90 -9.85
C ASP A 17 30.85 -0.24 -9.24
N PRO A 18 31.12 -1.51 -9.63
CA PRO A 18 30.37 -2.67 -9.16
C PRO A 18 30.40 -2.89 -7.64
N ARG A 19 31.39 -2.34 -6.94
CA ARG A 19 31.53 -2.46 -5.48
C ARG A 19 30.36 -1.78 -4.75
N LEU A 20 29.78 -0.73 -5.35
CA LEU A 20 28.71 0.08 -4.77
C LEU A 20 27.34 -0.62 -4.76
N SER A 21 27.19 -1.75 -5.44
CA SER A 21 25.97 -2.59 -5.37
C SER A 21 25.52 -2.89 -3.93
N LYS A 22 26.49 -3.14 -3.03
CA LYS A 22 26.24 -3.41 -1.59
C LYS A 22 25.73 -2.19 -0.80
N ALA A 23 25.84 -0.98 -1.34
CA ALA A 23 25.34 0.25 -0.74
C ALA A 23 23.92 0.61 -1.20
N MET A 24 23.37 -0.06 -2.22
CA MET A 24 22.08 0.32 -2.80
C MET A 24 20.93 0.00 -1.85
N VAL A 25 19.99 0.95 -1.72
CA VAL A 25 18.71 0.73 -1.04
C VAL A 25 17.79 -0.01 -2.00
N PRO A 26 17.27 -1.21 -1.64
CA PRO A 26 16.37 -1.94 -2.52
C PRO A 26 15.12 -1.11 -2.86
N PRO A 27 14.62 -1.16 -4.11
CA PRO A 27 13.45 -0.39 -4.54
C PRO A 27 12.21 -0.58 -3.65
N GLY A 28 11.99 -1.80 -3.14
CA GLY A 28 10.88 -2.10 -2.22
C GLY A 28 10.97 -1.44 -0.84
N SER A 29 12.06 -0.72 -0.54
CA SER A 29 12.24 0.00 0.72
C SER A 29 12.54 1.49 0.55
N LEU A 30 12.32 2.03 -0.65
CA LEU A 30 12.36 3.47 -0.88
C LEU A 30 11.22 4.12 -0.09
N HIS A 31 11.55 5.14 0.71
CA HIS A 31 10.61 5.87 1.55
C HIS A 31 11.20 7.25 1.89
N VAL A 32 10.34 8.17 2.34
CA VAL A 32 10.74 9.42 2.99
C VAL A 32 10.50 9.25 4.49
N THR A 33 11.55 9.37 5.30
CA THR A 33 11.42 9.33 6.76
C THR A 33 10.84 10.64 7.27
N ILE A 34 9.70 10.62 7.97
CA ILE A 34 9.08 11.83 8.55
C ILE A 34 9.81 12.25 9.84
N PHE A 35 9.96 11.32 10.79
CA PHE A 35 10.88 11.43 11.92
C PHE A 35 11.24 10.03 12.43
N VAL A 36 12.21 9.97 13.33
CA VAL A 36 12.65 8.74 14.01
C VAL A 36 12.27 8.81 15.48
N MET A 37 12.17 7.66 16.14
CA MET A 37 11.91 7.55 17.56
C MET A 37 12.55 6.27 18.11
N HIS A 38 12.76 6.22 19.42
CA HIS A 38 13.14 4.99 20.11
C HIS A 38 11.93 4.45 20.87
N LEU A 39 11.60 3.18 20.64
CA LEU A 39 10.53 2.45 21.32
C LEU A 39 11.16 1.19 21.94
N SER A 40 11.16 1.12 23.26
CA SER A 40 11.95 0.17 24.05
C SER A 40 11.19 -1.12 24.38
N ASN A 41 9.86 -1.08 24.32
CA ASN A 41 8.98 -2.18 24.74
C ASN A 41 7.63 -2.13 23.99
N GLU A 42 6.80 -3.17 24.17
CA GLU A 42 5.49 -3.30 23.50
C GLU A 42 4.48 -2.22 23.92
N GLU A 43 4.58 -1.68 25.14
CA GLU A 43 3.72 -0.59 25.60
C GLU A 43 4.01 0.71 24.83
N GLU A 44 5.29 1.07 24.69
CA GLU A 44 5.71 2.22 23.87
C GLU A 44 5.33 2.04 22.39
N ILE A 45 5.40 0.81 21.87
CA ILE A 45 4.91 0.51 20.51
C ILE A 45 3.41 0.77 20.39
N SER A 46 2.62 0.31 21.36
CA SER A 46 1.17 0.57 21.39
C SER A 46 0.86 2.07 21.45
N ILE A 47 1.53 2.80 22.35
CA ILE A 47 1.36 4.25 22.51
C ILE A 47 1.73 4.99 21.21
N ALA A 48 2.80 4.58 20.53
CA ALA A 48 3.21 5.16 19.25
C ALA A 48 2.22 4.84 18.12
N ALA A 49 1.62 3.65 18.11
CA ALA A 49 0.57 3.29 17.16
C ALA A 49 -0.70 4.14 17.39
N ASP A 50 -1.08 4.38 18.65
CA ASP A 50 -2.19 5.26 19.01
C ASP A 50 -1.88 6.72 18.64
N ALA A 51 -0.65 7.19 18.87
CA ALA A 51 -0.22 8.53 18.45
C ALA A 51 -0.29 8.71 16.93
N LEU A 52 0.05 7.67 16.15
CA LEU A 52 -0.10 7.69 14.70
C LEU A 52 -1.58 7.80 14.32
N TRP A 53 -2.46 7.01 14.92
CA TRP A 53 -3.90 7.07 14.67
C TRP A 53 -4.48 8.45 15.00
N ASP A 54 -4.20 8.98 16.18
CA ASP A 54 -4.67 10.31 16.60
C ASP A 54 -4.18 11.39 15.65
N SER A 55 -2.99 11.26 15.08
CA SER A 55 -2.45 12.24 14.13
C SER A 55 -3.22 12.35 12.82
N LYS A 56 -4.06 11.36 12.48
CA LYS A 56 -4.80 11.35 11.22
C LYS A 56 -5.69 12.58 11.07
N ASP A 57 -6.57 12.83 12.05
CA ASP A 57 -7.55 13.91 11.98
C ASP A 57 -6.86 15.28 11.94
N PHE A 58 -5.79 15.46 12.75
CA PHE A 58 -4.99 16.69 12.72
C PHE A 58 -4.33 16.94 11.36
N VAL A 59 -3.83 15.89 10.71
CA VAL A 59 -3.25 16.01 9.38
C VAL A 59 -4.33 16.29 8.33
N GLU A 60 -5.48 15.63 8.39
CA GLU A 60 -6.60 15.91 7.46
C GLU A 60 -7.14 17.34 7.60
N ASP A 61 -7.26 17.84 8.83
CA ASP A 61 -7.63 19.22 9.14
C ASP A 61 -6.59 20.23 8.61
N LEU A 62 -5.30 19.91 8.77
CA LEU A 62 -4.22 20.73 8.22
C LEU A 62 -4.28 20.78 6.69
N LEU A 63 -4.59 19.66 6.05
CA LEU A 63 -4.70 19.55 4.60
C LEU A 63 -5.92 20.29 4.03
N ARG A 64 -7.02 20.43 4.80
CA ARG A 64 -8.29 21.06 4.35
C ARG A 64 -8.77 20.51 3.01
N GLY A 65 -8.68 19.19 2.85
CA GLY A 65 -9.03 18.48 1.60
C GLY A 65 -8.06 18.65 0.44
N LYS A 66 -6.91 19.32 0.64
CA LYS A 66 -5.83 19.42 -0.37
C LYS A 66 -4.94 18.18 -0.34
N THR A 67 -4.35 17.84 -1.48
CA THR A 67 -3.34 16.79 -1.58
C THR A 67 -1.92 17.36 -1.42
N VAL A 68 -1.02 16.57 -0.83
CA VAL A 68 0.42 16.88 -0.82
C VAL A 68 1.08 16.08 -1.92
N GLU A 69 1.53 16.76 -2.98
CA GLU A 69 2.25 16.15 -4.09
C GLU A 69 3.76 16.43 -3.98
N LEU A 70 4.52 15.36 -3.80
CA LEU A 70 5.96 15.38 -3.56
C LEU A 70 6.71 15.19 -4.89
N SER A 71 7.33 16.27 -5.39
CA SER A 71 8.13 16.25 -6.62
C SER A 71 9.59 15.88 -6.35
N PHE A 72 10.04 14.73 -6.85
CA PHE A 72 11.40 14.25 -6.68
C PHE A 72 12.29 14.64 -7.87
N GLN A 73 13.27 15.51 -7.63
CA GLN A 73 14.14 16.03 -8.68
C GLN A 73 15.58 16.30 -8.20
N GLY A 74 16.52 15.77 -8.98
CA GLY A 74 17.94 15.94 -8.76
C GLY A 74 18.48 15.14 -7.58
N ILE A 75 19.80 15.10 -7.49
CA ILE A 75 20.53 14.29 -6.51
C ILE A 75 21.36 15.19 -5.60
N ASP A 76 21.51 14.75 -4.35
CA ASP A 76 22.44 15.32 -3.39
C ASP A 76 22.91 14.22 -2.43
N HIS A 77 23.79 14.57 -1.49
CA HIS A 77 24.38 13.64 -0.55
C HIS A 77 24.55 14.19 0.86
N PHE A 78 24.54 13.29 1.85
CA PHE A 78 25.06 13.61 3.18
C PHE A 78 26.51 13.15 3.30
N LYS A 79 27.43 14.11 3.35
CA LYS A 79 28.88 13.90 3.56
C LYS A 79 29.50 12.87 2.60
N ASN A 80 28.98 12.76 1.36
CA ASN A 80 29.34 11.74 0.39
C ASN A 80 29.21 10.30 0.89
N GLN A 81 28.37 10.03 1.90
CA GLN A 81 28.15 8.67 2.42
C GLN A 81 26.73 8.15 2.21
N VAL A 82 25.78 9.06 2.02
CA VAL A 82 24.38 8.77 1.72
C VAL A 82 24.02 9.54 0.47
N GLY A 83 23.63 8.84 -0.60
CA GLY A 83 23.10 9.44 -1.82
C GLY A 83 21.57 9.42 -1.78
N PHE A 84 20.95 10.55 -2.09
CA PHE A 84 19.50 10.68 -2.09
C PHE A 84 18.99 11.55 -3.24
N VAL A 85 17.76 11.27 -3.66
CA VAL A 85 16.99 12.14 -4.55
C VAL A 85 16.36 13.25 -3.70
N LYS A 86 16.49 14.50 -4.16
CA LYS A 86 15.94 15.65 -3.45
C LYS A 86 14.44 15.77 -3.69
N LEU A 87 13.77 16.37 -2.71
CA LEU A 87 12.43 16.91 -2.88
C LEU A 87 12.54 18.35 -3.39
N ALA A 88 11.72 18.73 -4.38
CA ALA A 88 11.69 20.10 -4.89
C ALA A 88 11.26 21.10 -3.81
N GLU A 89 11.82 22.31 -3.87
CA GLU A 89 11.47 23.41 -2.96
C GLU A 89 10.18 24.09 -3.45
N ASN A 90 9.04 23.76 -2.81
CA ASN A 90 7.73 24.29 -3.13
C ASN A 90 6.77 24.23 -1.92
N ASP A 91 5.54 24.71 -2.09
CA ASP A 91 4.53 24.75 -1.02
C ASP A 91 4.15 23.35 -0.50
N HIS A 92 4.20 22.31 -1.35
CA HIS A 92 3.93 20.93 -0.92
C HIS A 92 5.03 20.39 0.00
N ARG A 93 6.29 20.78 -0.23
CA ARG A 93 7.39 20.49 0.71
C ARG A 93 7.16 21.21 2.04
N ALA A 94 6.77 22.49 2.02
CA ALA A 94 6.47 23.23 3.24
C ALA A 94 5.35 22.55 4.05
N MET A 95 4.29 22.10 3.38
CA MET A 95 3.20 21.34 3.99
C MET A 95 3.69 20.02 4.62
N LEU A 96 4.59 19.29 3.95
CA LEU A 96 5.18 18.06 4.52
C LEU A 96 5.98 18.35 5.80
N LEU A 97 6.68 19.48 5.87
CA LEU A 97 7.40 19.88 7.09
C LEU A 97 6.44 20.19 8.24
N GLU A 98 5.31 20.83 7.95
CA GLU A 98 4.28 21.15 8.94
C GLU A 98 3.58 19.89 9.46
N ILE A 99 3.27 18.93 8.57
CA ILE A 99 2.78 17.59 8.94
C ILE A 99 3.77 16.90 9.87
N ALA A 100 5.05 16.87 9.49
CA ALA A 100 6.09 16.21 10.29
C ALA A 100 6.21 16.80 11.70
N GLU A 101 6.17 18.13 11.83
CA GLU A 101 6.26 18.82 13.12
C GLU A 101 4.99 18.61 13.95
N THR A 102 3.81 18.61 13.33
CA THR A 102 2.53 18.34 14.01
C THR A 102 2.50 16.94 14.59
N MET A 103 2.82 15.94 13.77
CA MET A 103 2.90 14.55 14.21
C MET A 103 3.96 14.36 15.31
N LYS A 104 5.14 14.98 15.17
CA LYS A 104 6.19 14.90 16.17
C LYS A 104 5.69 15.40 17.54
N LYS A 105 4.95 16.51 17.58
CA LYS A 105 4.35 17.04 18.83
C LYS A 105 3.35 16.06 19.45
N ILE A 106 2.45 15.48 18.65
CA ILE A 106 1.48 14.48 19.13
C ILE A 106 2.20 13.28 19.78
N PHE A 107 3.25 12.77 19.15
CA PHE A 107 4.05 11.68 19.72
C PHE A 107 4.74 12.10 21.03
N GLN A 108 5.29 13.32 21.10
CA GLN A 108 5.92 13.85 22.30
C GLN A 108 4.93 14.09 23.45
N GLU A 109 3.71 14.53 23.16
CA GLU A 109 2.63 14.71 24.14
C GLU A 109 2.19 13.37 24.73
N LYS A 110 2.31 12.28 23.98
CA LYS A 110 2.12 10.90 24.48
C LYS A 110 3.34 10.33 25.22
N GLY A 111 4.38 11.13 25.45
CA GLY A 111 5.58 10.70 26.17
C GLY A 111 6.61 9.95 25.32
N ILE A 112 6.45 9.91 24.00
CA ILE A 112 7.43 9.28 23.10
C ILE A 112 8.54 10.27 22.74
N LEU A 113 9.79 9.85 22.90
CA LEU A 113 10.96 10.60 22.44
C LEU A 113 11.06 10.54 20.90
N ALA A 114 10.31 11.42 20.22
CA ALA A 114 10.24 11.51 18.77
C ALA A 114 11.06 12.70 18.21
N GLY A 115 11.74 12.44 17.10
CA GLY A 115 12.54 13.39 16.34
C GLY A 115 14.01 13.49 16.76
N GLU A 116 14.76 14.30 16.03
CA GLU A 116 16.15 14.65 16.32
C GLU A 116 16.27 16.17 16.53
N GLU A 117 17.40 16.63 17.09
CA GLU A 117 17.72 18.06 17.17
C GLU A 117 17.91 18.70 15.80
N ARG A 118 18.30 17.91 14.81
CA ARG A 118 18.55 18.40 13.45
C ARG A 118 17.23 18.69 12.75
N ALA A 119 17.22 19.79 12.01
CA ALA A 119 16.09 20.15 11.16
C ALA A 119 15.75 19.00 10.19
N PHE A 120 14.45 18.72 10.06
CA PHE A 120 13.94 17.74 9.12
C PHE A 120 14.27 18.16 7.67
N LYS A 121 14.95 17.26 6.95
CA LYS A 121 15.26 17.42 5.53
C LYS A 121 14.68 16.23 4.78
N PRO A 122 13.47 16.33 4.18
CA PRO A 122 12.87 15.22 3.44
C PRO A 122 13.74 14.85 2.24
N HIS A 123 14.02 13.56 2.10
CA HIS A 123 14.87 13.03 1.03
C HIS A 123 14.52 11.56 0.76
N LEU A 124 14.73 11.12 -0.48
CA LEU A 124 14.54 9.74 -0.89
C LEU A 124 15.91 9.06 -1.04
N THR A 125 16.34 8.34 -0.02
CA THR A 125 17.64 7.65 -0.03
C THR A 125 17.65 6.52 -1.07
N PHE A 126 18.61 6.54 -2.00
CA PHE A 126 18.84 5.42 -2.93
C PHE A 126 20.11 4.62 -2.61
N MET A 127 21.07 5.17 -1.87
CA MET A 127 22.26 4.42 -1.42
C MET A 127 22.86 4.94 -0.11
N LYS A 128 23.45 4.04 0.67
CA LYS A 128 24.14 4.31 1.94
C LYS A 128 25.37 3.42 2.08
N LEU A 129 26.57 4.01 2.18
CA LEU A 129 27.81 3.24 2.36
C LEU A 129 27.81 2.42 3.67
N SER A 130 27.14 2.93 4.71
CA SER A 130 26.99 2.26 6.01
C SER A 130 26.27 0.91 5.95
N LYS A 131 25.58 0.59 4.84
CA LYS A 131 24.95 -0.72 4.65
C LYS A 131 25.97 -1.86 4.52
N SER A 132 27.24 -1.57 4.25
CA SER A 132 28.29 -2.58 4.18
C SER A 132 29.59 -2.10 4.83
N ALA A 133 29.88 -2.65 6.01
CA ALA A 133 31.15 -2.42 6.70
C ALA A 133 32.37 -2.85 5.85
N GLN A 134 32.21 -3.89 5.02
CA GLN A 134 33.25 -4.33 4.08
C GLN A 134 33.48 -3.27 2.99
N LEU A 135 32.42 -2.69 2.43
CA LEU A 135 32.53 -1.63 1.43
C LEU A 135 33.21 -0.40 2.02
N LEU A 136 32.87 -0.01 3.25
CA LEU A 136 33.50 1.13 3.94
C LEU A 136 35.02 0.97 4.13
N LYS A 137 35.58 -0.23 4.05
CA LYS A 137 37.05 -0.43 4.06
C LYS A 137 37.69 -0.03 2.73
N GLN A 138 36.95 -0.09 1.63
CA GLN A 138 37.42 0.12 0.26
C GLN A 138 37.00 1.49 -0.31
N VAL A 139 35.79 1.94 0.03
CA VAL A 139 35.17 3.16 -0.47
C VAL A 139 34.73 4.01 0.72
N LYS A 140 35.38 5.17 0.89
CA LYS A 140 35.10 6.10 2.01
C LYS A 140 34.09 7.19 1.66
N LYS A 141 33.95 7.49 0.37
CA LYS A 141 33.08 8.54 -0.16
C LYS A 141 32.51 8.09 -1.50
N ILE A 142 31.27 8.46 -1.76
CA ILE A 142 30.60 8.34 -3.06
C ILE A 142 31.12 9.49 -3.92
N ASP A 143 31.77 9.16 -5.03
CA ASP A 143 32.17 10.13 -6.04
C ASP A 143 30.92 10.66 -6.77
N SER A 144 30.80 11.99 -6.86
CA SER A 144 29.66 12.64 -7.50
C SER A 144 29.63 12.46 -9.01
N SER A 145 30.78 12.19 -9.64
CA SER A 145 30.85 11.91 -11.07
C SER A 145 29.98 10.72 -11.49
N LEU A 146 29.78 9.75 -10.59
CA LEU A 146 29.01 8.52 -10.84
C LEU A 146 27.53 8.77 -11.14
N TYR A 147 26.99 9.94 -10.78
CA TYR A 147 25.59 10.29 -10.97
C TYR A 147 25.42 11.69 -11.61
N GLU A 148 26.43 12.20 -12.29
CA GLU A 148 26.38 13.55 -12.89
C GLU A 148 25.21 13.67 -13.89
N ASP A 149 24.98 12.63 -14.71
CA ASP A 149 23.85 12.58 -15.66
C ASP A 149 22.47 12.68 -15.00
N PHE A 150 22.39 12.36 -13.71
CA PHE A 150 21.14 12.37 -12.94
C PHE A 150 21.02 13.56 -11.99
N LYS A 151 22.00 14.46 -11.95
CA LYS A 151 22.11 15.55 -10.96
C LYS A 151 20.91 16.50 -10.97
N SER A 152 20.28 16.70 -12.12
CA SER A 152 19.07 17.50 -12.35
C SER A 152 17.87 16.67 -12.84
N HIS A 153 17.99 15.34 -12.87
CA HIS A 153 16.96 14.44 -13.39
C HIS A 153 15.67 14.52 -12.58
N TYR A 154 14.54 14.53 -13.29
CA TYR A 154 13.21 14.50 -12.71
C TYR A 154 12.72 13.05 -12.58
N PHE A 155 12.55 12.57 -11.35
CA PHE A 155 12.20 11.18 -11.05
C PHE A 155 10.68 10.96 -11.04
N GLY A 156 9.89 12.01 -10.83
CA GLY A 156 8.42 11.97 -10.80
C GLY A 156 7.83 12.55 -9.53
N ASN A 157 6.51 12.49 -9.45
CA ASN A 157 5.72 12.93 -8.31
C ASN A 157 5.15 11.75 -7.53
N GLU A 158 4.97 11.93 -6.22
CA GLU A 158 4.26 11.01 -5.32
C GLU A 158 3.24 11.80 -4.51
N ILE A 159 1.98 11.36 -4.50
CA ILE A 159 0.96 11.95 -3.63
C ILE A 159 1.08 11.30 -2.25
N LEU A 160 1.15 12.10 -1.18
CA LEU A 160 1.10 11.59 0.18
C LEU A 160 -0.24 10.91 0.41
N HIS A 161 -0.20 9.58 0.49
CA HIS A 161 -1.39 8.75 0.67
C HIS A 161 -1.37 7.95 1.97
N ARG A 162 -0.18 7.56 2.46
CA ARG A 162 -0.05 6.71 3.64
C ARG A 162 1.16 7.10 4.47
N LEU A 163 1.00 7.02 5.79
CA LEU A 163 2.09 7.10 6.75
C LEU A 163 2.14 5.81 7.56
N ASP A 164 3.35 5.29 7.72
CA ASP A 164 3.60 3.99 8.35
C ASP A 164 4.50 4.18 9.59
N LEU A 165 4.12 3.56 10.70
CA LEU A 165 5.02 3.34 11.84
C LEU A 165 5.85 2.09 11.57
N CYS A 166 7.10 2.28 11.15
CA CYS A 166 7.97 1.19 10.71
C CYS A 166 9.04 0.81 11.73
N SER A 167 9.27 -0.49 11.90
CA SER A 167 10.43 -1.00 12.63
C SER A 167 11.68 -1.04 11.74
N MET A 168 12.79 -0.50 12.24
CA MET A 168 14.10 -0.58 11.57
C MET A 168 14.84 -1.90 11.83
N VAL A 169 14.40 -2.69 12.82
CA VAL A 169 15.10 -3.88 13.31
C VAL A 169 14.34 -5.18 13.05
N LYS A 170 13.00 -5.16 12.99
CA LYS A 170 12.20 -6.34 12.66
C LYS A 170 12.42 -6.76 11.20
N LYS A 171 12.16 -8.04 10.93
CA LYS A 171 12.28 -8.62 9.59
C LYS A 171 11.36 -7.87 8.61
N LYS A 172 11.91 -7.44 7.48
CA LYS A 172 11.17 -6.83 6.38
C LYS A 172 10.05 -7.74 5.86
N GLN A 173 9.03 -7.12 5.31
CA GLN A 173 7.92 -7.78 4.62
C GLN A 173 8.41 -8.52 3.36
N PRO A 174 7.64 -9.50 2.83
CA PRO A 174 8.01 -10.25 1.62
C PRO A 174 8.28 -9.37 0.39
N ASN A 175 7.60 -8.22 0.28
CA ASN A 175 7.80 -7.24 -0.79
C ASN A 175 9.08 -6.38 -0.63
N GLY A 176 9.84 -6.57 0.46
CA GLY A 176 11.07 -5.83 0.76
C GLY A 176 10.85 -4.53 1.54
N TYR A 177 9.60 -4.16 1.84
CA TYR A 177 9.26 -3.00 2.65
C TYR A 177 9.51 -3.27 4.14
N TYR A 178 9.55 -2.21 4.94
CA TYR A 178 9.77 -2.31 6.38
C TYR A 178 8.60 -3.03 7.06
N PHE A 179 8.86 -3.65 8.21
CA PHE A 179 7.78 -4.14 9.07
C PHE A 179 6.99 -2.93 9.57
N CYS A 180 5.67 -2.93 9.41
CA CYS A 180 4.79 -1.87 9.89
C CYS A 180 4.08 -2.33 11.15
N GLU A 181 4.20 -1.55 12.24
CA GLU A 181 3.42 -1.74 13.46
C GLU A 181 1.99 -1.19 13.28
N SER A 182 1.87 -0.05 12.59
CA SER A 182 0.61 0.62 12.30
C SER A 182 0.75 1.49 11.04
N SER A 183 -0.39 1.85 10.45
CA SER A 183 -0.48 2.69 9.26
C SER A 183 -1.75 3.55 9.29
N ILE A 184 -1.65 4.78 8.78
CA ILE A 184 -2.81 5.63 8.49
C ILE A 184 -2.82 5.99 7.00
N VAL A 185 -4.02 6.08 6.42
CA VAL A 185 -4.25 6.38 5.00
C VAL A 185 -5.07 7.67 4.89
N PHE A 186 -4.70 8.51 3.92
CA PHE A 186 -5.35 9.78 3.59
C PHE A 186 -6.05 9.71 2.22
N GLY A 187 -7.10 10.51 2.06
CA GLY A 187 -7.78 10.66 0.77
C GLY A 187 -8.79 9.55 0.45
N GLU A 188 -8.98 8.59 1.36
CA GLU A 188 -10.24 7.86 1.39
C GLU A 188 -11.29 8.84 1.89
N LYS A 189 -12.26 9.18 1.04
CA LYS A 189 -13.53 9.71 1.56
C LYS A 189 -13.96 8.66 2.56
N GLN A 190 -14.07 9.01 3.85
CA GLN A 190 -14.93 8.25 4.72
C GLN A 190 -16.24 8.13 3.93
N ALA A 191 -16.59 6.91 3.51
CA ALA A 191 -17.98 6.63 3.30
C ALA A 191 -18.59 7.06 4.62
N VAL A 192 -19.34 8.16 4.61
CA VAL A 192 -20.08 8.62 5.76
C VAL A 192 -20.71 7.36 6.32
N GLU A 193 -20.29 6.95 7.52
CA GLU A 193 -20.93 5.82 8.21
C GLU A 193 -22.42 6.13 8.10
N PRO A 194 -23.20 5.30 7.39
CA PRO A 194 -24.61 5.59 7.20
C PRO A 194 -25.21 5.72 8.60
N ASP A 195 -25.80 6.87 8.88
CA ASP A 195 -26.49 7.11 10.16
C ASP A 195 -27.40 5.91 10.46
N ASP A 196 -27.63 5.60 11.73
CA ASP A 196 -28.46 4.47 12.17
C ASP A 196 -29.83 4.47 11.45
N ALA A 197 -30.35 5.66 11.11
CA ALA A 197 -31.55 5.83 10.31
C ALA A 197 -31.44 5.25 8.87
N GLU A 198 -30.31 5.44 8.20
CA GLU A 198 -30.04 4.88 6.88
C GLU A 198 -29.83 3.36 6.94
N LEU A 199 -29.15 2.83 7.96
CA LEU A 199 -28.99 1.39 8.20
C LEU A 199 -30.34 0.70 8.47
N VAL A 200 -31.21 1.32 9.26
CA VAL A 200 -32.57 0.85 9.51
C VAL A 200 -33.41 0.90 8.23
N SER A 201 -33.27 1.96 7.42
CA SER A 201 -33.95 2.04 6.12
C SER A 201 -33.48 0.95 5.15
N LEU A 202 -32.17 0.67 5.11
CA LEU A 202 -31.58 -0.35 4.23
C LEU A 202 -32.02 -1.76 4.64
N SER A 203 -31.95 -2.07 5.94
CA SER A 203 -32.40 -3.37 6.47
C SER A 203 -33.89 -3.60 6.19
N LYS A 204 -34.74 -2.58 6.36
CA LYS A 204 -36.17 -2.66 6.01
C LYS A 204 -36.40 -2.97 4.53
N ARG A 205 -35.71 -2.29 3.62
CA ARG A 205 -35.82 -2.53 2.16
C ARG A 205 -35.38 -3.93 1.76
N LEU A 206 -34.32 -4.45 2.40
CA LEU A 206 -33.83 -5.80 2.14
C LEU A 206 -34.85 -6.86 2.58
N VAL A 207 -35.47 -6.67 3.75
CA VAL A 207 -36.52 -7.56 4.25
C VAL A 207 -37.75 -7.51 3.34
N GLU A 208 -38.23 -6.32 2.97
CA GLU A 208 -39.37 -6.15 2.06
C GLU A 208 -39.13 -6.84 0.72
N ASN A 209 -37.94 -6.69 0.13
CA ASN A 209 -37.58 -7.35 -1.12
C ASN A 209 -37.51 -8.88 -0.98
N ALA A 210 -37.00 -9.40 0.13
CA ALA A 210 -36.96 -10.83 0.40
C ALA A 210 -38.37 -11.43 0.55
N VAL A 211 -39.26 -10.72 1.26
CA VAL A 211 -40.66 -11.12 1.43
C VAL A 211 -41.39 -11.11 0.09
N LEU A 212 -41.22 -10.07 -0.73
CA LEU A 212 -41.83 -10.00 -2.06
C LEU A 212 -41.39 -11.18 -2.95
N LYS A 213 -40.09 -11.49 -2.96
CA LYS A 213 -39.57 -12.65 -3.70
C LYS A 213 -40.14 -13.97 -3.20
N ALA A 214 -40.24 -14.16 -1.89
CA ALA A 214 -40.79 -15.38 -1.31
C ALA A 214 -42.28 -15.55 -1.63
N VAL A 215 -43.07 -14.47 -1.57
CA VAL A 215 -44.50 -14.48 -1.93
C VAL A 215 -44.66 -14.79 -3.42
N GLN A 216 -43.85 -14.19 -4.27
CA GLN A 216 -43.90 -14.44 -5.71
C GLN A 216 -43.55 -15.88 -6.06
N GLN A 217 -42.50 -16.42 -5.43
CA GLN A 217 -42.13 -17.83 -5.58
C GLN A 217 -43.26 -18.77 -5.11
N TYR A 218 -43.89 -18.49 -3.97
CA TYR A 218 -45.03 -19.29 -3.49
C TYR A 218 -46.21 -19.27 -4.45
N LEU A 219 -46.53 -18.10 -5.03
CA LEU A 219 -47.60 -17.97 -6.02
C LEU A 219 -47.29 -18.76 -7.31
N GLU A 220 -46.04 -18.74 -7.78
CA GLU A 220 -45.60 -19.52 -8.94
C GLU A 220 -45.69 -21.04 -8.67
N GLU A 221 -45.23 -21.50 -7.51
CA GLU A 221 -45.27 -22.91 -7.12
C GLU A 221 -46.70 -23.44 -6.91
N THR A 222 -47.60 -22.61 -6.37
CA THR A 222 -49.00 -22.99 -6.14
C THR A 222 -49.87 -22.95 -7.40
N GLN A 223 -49.62 -22.03 -8.34
CA GLN A 223 -50.34 -21.99 -9.61
C GLN A 223 -49.88 -23.09 -10.58
N ASN A 224 -48.58 -23.41 -10.64
CA ASN A 224 -48.09 -24.49 -11.51
C ASN A 224 -48.56 -25.89 -11.09
N LYS A 225 -48.96 -26.08 -9.82
CA LYS A 225 -49.45 -27.38 -9.31
C LYS A 225 -50.92 -27.67 -9.66
N SER A 226 -51.60 -26.74 -10.34
CA SER A 226 -53.04 -26.82 -10.67
C SER A 226 -53.36 -27.13 -12.14
N ARG A 227 -52.36 -27.45 -12.98
CA ARG A 227 -52.62 -28.01 -14.33
C ARG A 227 -52.69 -29.54 -14.28
N PRO A 228 -53.82 -30.18 -14.62
CA PRO A 228 -53.88 -31.63 -14.77
C PRO A 228 -53.07 -32.05 -16.00
N THR A 229 -52.09 -32.93 -15.82
CA THR A 229 -51.59 -33.77 -16.91
C THR A 229 -52.66 -34.80 -17.25
N THR A 230 -53.44 -34.54 -18.30
CA THR A 230 -54.31 -35.56 -18.89
C THR A 230 -53.50 -36.44 -19.84
N ASP A 231 -53.40 -37.71 -19.47
CA ASP A 231 -52.84 -38.81 -20.26
C ASP A 231 -53.81 -39.21 -21.40
N GLY A 232 -53.27 -39.73 -22.51
CA GLY A 232 -54.06 -40.18 -23.65
C GLY A 232 -53.26 -40.59 -24.90
N SER A 233 -52.76 -41.83 -24.91
CA SER A 233 -52.36 -42.59 -26.12
C SER A 233 -53.60 -43.01 -26.95
N PRO A 234 -53.55 -43.24 -28.30
CA PRO A 234 -52.88 -44.43 -28.89
C PRO A 234 -52.34 -44.37 -30.36
N GLY A 235 -51.25 -45.11 -30.63
CA GLY A 235 -51.17 -46.16 -31.67
C GLY A 235 -50.83 -45.89 -33.17
N LYS A 236 -49.71 -46.53 -33.61
CA LYS A 236 -49.30 -47.02 -34.97
C LYS A 236 -48.63 -46.00 -35.94
N SER A 237 -47.54 -46.27 -36.68
CA SER A 237 -47.03 -47.51 -37.33
C SER A 237 -45.52 -47.43 -37.66
N GLU A 238 -44.83 -48.61 -37.70
CA GLU A 238 -43.76 -49.12 -38.62
C GLU A 238 -42.59 -48.20 -39.10
N ALA A 239 -41.30 -48.60 -39.27
CA ALA A 239 -40.66 -49.89 -39.55
C ALA A 239 -39.11 -49.86 -39.28
N ALA A 240 -38.54 -51.08 -39.13
CA ALA A 240 -37.20 -51.57 -39.53
C ALA A 240 -35.92 -50.99 -38.86
N ALA A 241 -35.23 -51.80 -38.04
CA ALA A 241 -34.00 -52.57 -38.36
C ALA A 241 -32.71 -51.74 -38.13
N SER A 242 -31.60 -52.17 -37.56
CA SER A 242 -30.99 -53.41 -37.05
C SER A 242 -29.83 -52.92 -36.14
N GLY A 243 -29.49 -53.54 -35.01
CA GLY A 243 -28.57 -54.68 -34.97
C GLY A 243 -27.38 -54.39 -34.05
N SER A 244 -27.25 -55.20 -32.99
CA SER A 244 -26.01 -55.60 -32.27
C SER A 244 -25.18 -54.54 -31.53
N LYS A 245 -24.36 -54.83 -30.51
CA LYS A 245 -24.22 -55.81 -29.39
C LYS A 245 -22.85 -55.46 -28.75
N LYS A 246 -22.69 -55.72 -27.43
CA LYS A 246 -21.44 -55.77 -26.60
C LYS A 246 -21.00 -54.43 -26.00
N GLU A 247 -20.90 -54.22 -24.68
CA GLU A 247 -20.46 -55.03 -23.50
C GLU A 247 -18.93 -55.08 -23.29
N SER A 248 -18.55 -55.05 -22.01
CA SER A 248 -17.24 -55.02 -21.32
C SER A 248 -16.52 -53.65 -21.30
N ASP A 249 -16.25 -53.01 -20.15
CA ASP A 249 -15.67 -53.41 -18.84
C ASP A 249 -14.12 -53.34 -18.80
N HIS A 250 -13.62 -53.02 -17.60
CA HIS A 250 -12.25 -52.77 -17.13
C HIS A 250 -11.74 -51.32 -17.25
N GLY A 251 -11.10 -50.72 -16.24
CA GLY A 251 -10.54 -51.23 -14.99
C GLY A 251 -9.38 -50.32 -14.57
N ASP A 252 -9.15 -50.23 -13.26
CA ASP A 252 -8.15 -49.42 -12.53
C ASP A 252 -6.82 -49.08 -13.23
N THR A 253 -6.38 -47.83 -13.07
CA THR A 253 -5.13 -47.47 -12.36
C THR A 253 -5.10 -46.00 -11.98
#